data_AF-A0A5C4XLB1-F1
#
_entry.id   AF-A0A5C4XLB1-F1
#
_cell.length_a   1.000
_cell.length_b   1.000
_cell.length_c   1.000
_cell.angle_alpha   90.00
_cell.angle_beta   90.00
_cell.angle_gamma   90.00
#
_symmetry.space_group_name_H-M   'P 1'
#
loop_
_entity.id
_entity.type
_entity.pdbx_description
1 polymer ?
#
loop_
_entity_poly.entity_id
_entity_poly.type
_entity_poly.pdbx_seq_one_letter_code
_entity_poly.pdbx_strand_id
1 'polypeptide(L)' 'MRSLFDNPALLLVGMVLPLLVAVVGLFVIYWLVRLGVRHGAADADRLQRGGGLTPHAQSGPAGPAGPAAG' A
#
# COMPACT_ATOMS: atom_id res chain seq x y z
N MET A 1 23.18 -1.61 34.05
CA MET A 1 22.79 -2.55 32.97
C MET A 1 22.72 -4.02 33.40
N ARG A 2 23.31 -4.47 34.53
CA ARG A 2 23.19 -5.87 35.01
C ARG A 2 21.78 -6.23 35.53
N SER A 3 21.08 -5.31 36.21
CA SER A 3 19.76 -5.61 36.81
C SER A 3 18.61 -5.88 35.82
N LEU A 4 18.79 -5.59 34.52
CA LEU A 4 17.79 -5.94 33.49
C LEU A 4 17.84 -7.43 33.13
N PHE A 5 19.00 -8.09 33.31
CA PHE A 5 19.20 -9.51 33.01
C PHE A 5 18.90 -10.42 34.21
N ASP A 6 18.89 -9.86 35.44
CA ASP A 6 18.57 -10.60 36.67
C ASP A 6 17.06 -10.86 36.83
N ASN A 7 16.24 -10.27 35.97
CA ASN A 7 14.79 -10.32 36.09
C ASN A 7 14.20 -11.24 35.00
N PRO A 8 13.95 -12.53 35.31
CA PRO A 8 13.47 -13.50 34.31
C PRO A 8 12.14 -13.09 33.68
N ALA A 9 11.35 -12.27 34.39
CA ALA A 9 10.12 -11.68 33.86
C ALA A 9 10.39 -10.74 32.67
N LEU A 10 11.45 -9.93 32.70
CA LEU A 10 11.80 -9.02 31.60
C LEU A 10 12.29 -9.78 30.36
N LEU A 11 13.01 -10.88 30.54
CA LEU A 11 13.40 -11.77 29.45
C LEU A 11 12.18 -12.45 28.81
N LEU A 12 11.26 -12.96 29.62
CA LEU A 12 10.01 -13.54 29.13
C LEU A 12 9.15 -12.51 28.39
N VAL A 13 9.00 -11.30 28.94
CA VAL A 13 8.27 -10.22 28.28
C VAL A 13 8.96 -9.83 26.96
N GLY A 14 10.28 -9.69 26.95
CA GLY A 14 11.05 -9.37 25.74
C GLY A 14 10.93 -10.42 24.63
N MET A 15 10.64 -11.68 24.98
CA MET A 15 10.46 -12.77 24.03
C MET A 15 8.99 -12.97 23.59
N VAL A 16 8.05 -12.81 24.52
CA VAL A 16 6.61 -13.01 24.27
C VAL A 16 5.98 -11.80 23.57
N LEU A 17 6.42 -10.59 23.90
CA LEU A 17 5.91 -9.35 23.30
C LEU A 17 6.06 -9.31 21.78
N PRO A 18 7.24 -9.60 21.17
CA PRO A 18 7.35 -9.62 19.71
C PRO A 18 6.52 -10.73 19.07
N LEU A 19 6.33 -11.86 19.76
CA LEU A 19 5.45 -12.94 19.29
C LEU A 19 3.99 -12.46 19.22
N LEU A 20 3.50 -11.81 20.27
CA LEU A 20 2.16 -11.21 20.30
C LEU A 20 2.00 -10.15 19.21
N VAL A 21 2.98 -9.26 19.04
CA VAL A 21 2.97 -8.25 17.99
C VAL A 21 2.90 -8.89 16.60
N ALA A 22 3.65 -9.98 16.38
CA ALA A 22 3.62 -10.71 15.11
C ALA A 22 2.23 -11.34 14.85
N VAL A 23 1.61 -11.96 15.87
CA VAL A 23 0.26 -12.55 15.74
C VAL A 23 -0.78 -11.47 15.42
N VAL A 24 -0.75 -10.35 16.14
CA VAL A 24 -1.66 -9.22 15.90
C VAL A 24 -1.41 -8.62 14.51
N GLY A 25 -0.16 -8.45 14.11
CA GLY A 25 0.22 -7.97 12.79
C GLY A 25 -0.32 -8.88 11.69
N LEU A 26 -0.15 -10.20 11.81
CA LEU A 26 -0.70 -11.17 10.87
C LEU A 26 -2.23 -11.08 10.78
N PHE A 27 -2.89 -10.94 11.94
CA PHE A 27 -4.34 -10.81 12.00
C PHE A 27 -4.82 -9.55 11.28
N VAL A 28 -4.17 -8.40 11.51
CA VAL A 28 -4.48 -7.14 10.82
C VAL A 28 -4.26 -7.27 9.32
N ILE A 29 -3.13 -7.84 8.88
CA ILE A 29 -2.84 -8.04 7.45
C ILE A 29 -3.91 -8.94 6.81
N TYR A 30 -4.24 -10.06 7.46
CA TYR A 30 -5.31 -10.93 7.00
C TYR A 30 -6.65 -10.19 6.89
N TRP A 31 -6.96 -9.35 7.87
CA TRP A 31 -8.18 -8.56 7.88
C TRP A 31 -8.19 -7.51 6.75
N LEU A 32 -7.06 -6.85 6.49
CA LEU A 32 -6.92 -5.90 5.37
C LEU A 32 -7.07 -6.60 4.03
N VAL A 33 -6.47 -7.79 3.85
CA VAL A 33 -6.67 -8.60 2.63
C VAL A 33 -8.14 -8.99 2.50
N ARG A 34 -8.77 -9.44 3.58
CA ARG A 34 -10.20 -9.81 3.58
C ARG A 34 -11.10 -8.62 3.29
N LEU A 35 -10.78 -7.44 3.83
CA LEU A 35 -11.50 -6.20 3.61
C LEU A 35 -11.30 -5.72 2.18
N GLY A 36 -10.07 -5.81 1.65
CA GLY A 36 -9.71 -5.53 0.27
C GLY A 36 -10.34 -6.50 -0.73
N VAL A 37 -10.54 -7.77 -0.40
CA VAL A 37 -11.33 -8.67 -1.24
C VAL A 37 -12.81 -8.23 -1.28
N ARG A 38 -13.34 -7.73 -0.15
CA ARG A 38 -14.74 -7.28 -0.07
C ARG A 38 -14.98 -5.87 -0.64
N HIS A 39 -14.03 -4.95 -0.47
CA HIS A 39 -14.13 -3.53 -0.85
C HIS A 39 -13.28 -3.18 -2.07
N GLY A 40 -12.10 -3.80 -2.23
CA GLY A 40 -11.24 -3.64 -3.39
C GLY A 40 -11.84 -4.22 -4.67
N ALA A 41 -12.85 -5.10 -4.61
CA ALA A 41 -13.69 -5.37 -5.79
C ALA A 41 -14.47 -4.12 -6.24
N ALA A 42 -14.97 -3.31 -5.29
CA ALA A 42 -15.68 -2.07 -5.59
C ALA A 42 -14.71 -0.92 -5.94
N ASP A 43 -13.50 -0.91 -5.39
CA ASP A 43 -12.49 0.13 -5.64
C ASP A 43 -11.67 -0.16 -6.91
N ALA A 44 -11.40 -1.43 -7.24
CA ALA A 44 -10.84 -1.83 -8.53
C ALA A 44 -11.82 -1.56 -9.68
N ASP A 45 -13.14 -1.70 -9.45
CA ASP A 45 -14.17 -1.30 -10.42
C ASP A 45 -14.20 0.23 -10.63
N ARG A 46 -13.92 1.02 -9.59
CA ARG A 46 -13.75 2.49 -9.70
C ARG A 46 -12.43 2.88 -10.37
N LEU A 47 -11.32 2.20 -10.07
CA LEU A 47 -10.03 2.40 -10.74
C LEU A 47 -10.06 1.95 -12.21
N GLN A 48 -10.81 0.90 -12.57
CA GLN A 48 -10.98 0.50 -13.97
C GLN A 48 -11.93 1.42 -14.74
N ARG A 49 -12.99 1.94 -14.11
CA ARG A 49 -13.90 2.91 -14.77
C ARG A 49 -13.37 4.34 -14.82
N GLY A 50 -12.46 4.72 -13.90
CA GLY A 50 -11.87 6.07 -13.82
C GLY A 50 -10.42 6.18 -14.28
N GLY A 51 -9.72 5.06 -14.45
CA GLY A 51 -8.30 4.99 -14.83
C GLY A 51 -8.10 4.79 -16.32
N GLY A 52 -8.51 5.77 -17.11
CA GLY A 52 -7.87 5.98 -18.40
C GLY A 52 -6.37 6.12 -18.15
N LEU A 53 -5.60 5.16 -18.66
CA LEU A 53 -4.19 5.32 -18.94
C LEU A 53 -4.05 6.56 -19.83
N THR A 54 -3.98 7.77 -19.27
CA THR A 54 -3.45 8.92 -20.00
C THR A 54 -1.98 8.62 -20.23
N PRO A 55 -1.56 8.26 -21.46
CA PRO A 55 -0.18 7.94 -21.73
C PRO A 55 0.60 9.24 -21.61
N HIS A 56 1.68 9.23 -20.84
CA HIS A 56 2.74 10.25 -20.94
C HIS A 56 3.48 10.11 -22.29
N ALA A 57 2.79 10.27 -23.41
CA ALA A 57 3.37 10.14 -24.74
C ALA A 57 2.65 11.05 -25.75
N GLN A 58 2.86 12.38 -25.66
CA GLN A 58 3.24 13.19 -26.82
C GLN A 58 3.66 14.62 -26.41
N SER A 59 4.84 14.75 -25.80
CA SER A 59 5.62 15.99 -25.89
C SER A 59 6.50 15.91 -27.13
N GLY A 60 6.00 16.39 -28.28
CA GLY A 60 6.72 16.51 -29.55
C GLY A 60 6.20 17.71 -30.34
N PRO A 61 7.06 18.48 -31.02
CA PRO A 61 6.80 19.88 -31.35
C PRO A 61 5.84 20.01 -32.55
N ALA A 62 4.66 20.59 -32.31
CA ALA A 62 3.77 20.99 -33.40
C ALA A 62 4.25 22.33 -34.00
N GLY A 63 5.19 22.25 -34.92
CA GLY A 63 5.35 23.20 -36.02
C GLY A 63 5.85 22.43 -37.25
N PRO A 64 5.64 22.90 -38.50
CA PRO A 64 4.93 24.09 -38.99
C PRO A 64 3.87 23.77 -40.09
N ALA A 65 3.31 24.84 -40.69
CA ALA A 65 2.62 24.96 -42.00
C ALA A 65 1.07 25.05 -42.01
N GLY A 66 0.58 26.20 -42.50
CA GLY A 66 -0.83 26.51 -42.77
C GLY A 66 -1.43 25.73 -43.96
N PRO A 67 -2.68 26.04 -44.34
CA PRO A 67 -2.88 26.98 -45.44
C PRO A 67 -4.03 27.99 -45.25
N ALA A 68 -3.99 29.02 -46.09
CA ALA A 68 -4.92 30.12 -46.22
C ALA A 68 -6.31 29.75 -46.76
N ALA A 69 -7.24 30.70 -46.60
CA ALA A 69 -8.42 31.02 -47.42
C ALA A 69 -9.81 30.83 -46.75
N GLY A 70 -10.58 31.91 -46.75
CA GLY A 70 -11.99 32.00 -46.33
C GLY A 70 -12.34 33.41 -45.90
#